data_AF-A0A6J5GJX9-F1
#
_entry.id   AF-A0A6J5GJX9-F1
#
_cell.length_a   1.000
_cell.length_b   1.000
_cell.length_c   1.000
_cell.angle_alpha   90.00
_cell.angle_beta   90.00
_cell.angle_gamma   90.00
#
_symmetry.space_group_name_H-M   'P 1'
#
loop_
_entity.id
_entity.type
_entity.pdbx_description
1 polymer ?
#
loop_
_entity_poly.entity_id
_entity_poly.type
_entity_poly.pdbx_seq_one_letter_code
_entity_poly.pdbx_strand_id
1 'polypeptide(L)' 'MDRADLLKWIRRDGSGLVDRFLPSGARAELEDVIFDGRHEVDADAYLMFVSVRALLRKDGMASCDSDREAGQIMALLNA' A
#
# COMPACT_ATOMS: atom_id res chain seq x y z
N MET A 1 -6.56 -6.10 -12.55
CA MET A 1 -5.82 -5.00 -13.22
C MET A 1 -4.37 -5.43 -13.40
N ASP A 2 -3.65 -5.00 -14.44
CA ASP A 2 -2.21 -5.28 -14.54
C ASP A 2 -1.36 -4.25 -13.77
N ARG A 3 -0.08 -4.57 -13.54
CA ARG A 3 0.84 -3.71 -12.79
C ARG A 3 1.05 -2.34 -13.44
N ALA A 4 1.12 -2.26 -14.76
CA ALA A 4 1.41 -1.03 -15.46
C ALA A 4 0.23 -0.05 -15.36
N ASP A 5 -0.99 -0.57 -15.44
CA ASP A 5 -2.22 0.21 -15.24
C ASP A 5 -2.33 0.71 -13.80
N LEU A 6 -2.00 -0.13 -12.82
CA LEU A 6 -2.00 0.27 -11.41
C LEU A 6 -0.96 1.36 -11.11
N LEU A 7 0.25 1.25 -11.67
CA LEU A 7 1.28 2.30 -11.55
C LEU A 7 0.82 3.63 -12.17
N LYS A 8 0.19 3.59 -13.36
CA LYS A 8 -0.37 4.79 -13.98
C LYS A 8 -1.47 5.41 -13.11
N TRP A 9 -2.31 4.59 -12.51
CA TRP A 9 -3.36 5.07 -11.63
C TRP A 9 -2.79 5.72 -10.37
N ILE A 10 -1.86 5.06 -9.66
CA ILE A 10 -1.24 5.61 -8.45
C ILE A 10 -0.53 6.93 -8.74
N ARG A 11 0.21 7.03 -9.87
CA ARG A 11 0.86 8.28 -10.27
C ARG A 11 -0.12 9.41 -10.60
N ARG A 12 -1.35 9.07 -11.00
CA ARG A 12 -2.39 10.05 -11.35
C ARG A 12 -3.24 10.45 -10.14
N ASP A 13 -3.56 9.51 -9.27
CA ASP A 13 -4.52 9.66 -8.16
C ASP A 13 -4.22 8.66 -7.03
N GLY A 14 -3.02 8.76 -6.46
CA GLY A 14 -2.59 7.92 -5.35
C GLY A 14 -3.41 8.16 -4.07
N SER A 15 -3.80 9.41 -3.81
CA SER A 15 -4.65 9.76 -2.67
C SER A 15 -6.04 9.11 -2.77
N GLY A 16 -6.67 9.15 -3.95
CA GLY A 16 -7.98 8.51 -4.16
C GLY A 16 -7.92 6.99 -4.04
N LEU A 17 -6.77 6.37 -4.30
CA LEU A 17 -6.54 4.96 -4.02
C LEU A 17 -6.47 4.68 -2.52
N VAL A 18 -5.70 5.47 -1.77
CA VAL A 18 -5.64 5.33 -0.30
C VAL A 18 -7.02 5.54 0.31
N ASP A 19 -7.73 6.61 -0.03
CA ASP A 19 -9.06 6.89 0.50
C ASP A 19 -10.07 5.75 0.26
N ARG A 20 -9.93 5.03 -0.85
CA ARG A 20 -10.86 3.96 -1.24
C ARG A 20 -10.51 2.58 -0.66
N PHE A 21 -9.22 2.29 -0.48
CA PHE A 21 -8.75 0.94 -0.14
C PHE A 21 -8.01 0.85 1.19
N LEU A 22 -7.79 1.96 1.90
CA LEU A 22 -7.15 1.93 3.20
C LEU A 22 -7.99 1.10 4.19
N PRO A 23 -7.42 0.02 4.77
CA PRO A 23 -8.12 -0.75 5.79
C PRO A 23 -8.39 0.10 7.04
N SER A 24 -9.54 -0.10 7.69
CA SER A 24 -9.97 0.69 8.85
C SER A 24 -9.01 0.65 10.05
N GLY A 25 -8.14 -0.38 10.14
CA GLY A 25 -7.12 -0.51 11.19
C GLY A 25 -5.72 0.01 10.83
N ALA A 26 -5.46 0.34 9.56
CA ALA A 26 -4.10 0.59 9.08
C ALA A 26 -3.42 1.80 9.74
N ARG A 27 -4.19 2.82 10.14
CA ARG A 27 -3.64 3.99 10.85
C ARG A 27 -3.24 3.66 12.29
N ALA A 28 -4.07 2.87 12.98
CA ALA A 28 -3.75 2.41 14.34
C ALA A 28 -2.53 1.47 14.31
N GLU A 29 -2.46 0.56 13.34
CA GLU A 29 -1.28 -0.30 13.15
C GLU A 29 -0.01 0.51 12.88
N LEU A 30 -0.10 1.59 12.07
CA LEU A 30 1.03 2.49 11.84
C LEU A 30 1.46 3.22 13.11
N GLU A 31 0.50 3.71 13.90
CA GLU A 31 0.78 4.37 15.19
C GLU A 31 1.50 3.42 16.15
N ASP A 32 1.09 2.17 16.24
CA ASP A 32 1.77 1.15 17.06
C ASP A 32 3.22 0.92 16.59
N VAL A 33 3.44 0.81 15.27
CA VAL A 33 4.78 0.61 14.68
C VAL A 33 5.71 1.80 14.95
N ILE A 34 5.18 3.03 14.83
CA ILE A 34 5.94 4.25 15.13
C ILE A 34 6.20 4.36 16.64
N PHE A 35 5.20 4.04 17.46
CA PHE A 35 5.29 4.12 18.93
C PHE A 35 6.31 3.14 19.51
N ASP A 36 6.42 1.95 18.93
CA ASP A 36 7.46 0.99 19.30
C ASP A 36 8.89 1.55 19.07
N GLY A 37 9.04 2.65 18.32
CA GLY A 37 10.25 3.47 18.22
C GLY A 37 11.44 2.76 17.55
N ARG A 38 11.22 1.55 17.01
CA ARG A 38 12.27 0.74 16.39
C ARG A 38 12.51 1.08 14.93
N HIS A 39 11.58 1.82 14.30
CA HIS A 39 11.59 2.06 12.87
C HIS A 39 11.20 3.50 12.54
N GLU A 40 12.03 4.18 11.76
CA GLU A 40 11.59 5.35 11.01
C GLU A 40 10.77 4.86 9.82
N VAL A 41 9.47 5.15 9.85
CA VAL A 41 8.52 4.75 8.80
C VAL A 41 7.94 5.99 8.15
N ASP A 42 8.04 6.07 6.82
CA ASP A 42 7.27 7.02 6.03
C ASP A 42 5.79 6.62 6.08
N ALA A 43 4.99 7.46 6.74
CA ALA A 43 3.57 7.21 6.95
C ALA A 43 2.79 7.10 5.63
N ASP A 44 3.10 7.95 4.65
CA ASP A 44 2.39 7.96 3.37
C ASP A 44 2.76 6.73 2.54
N ALA A 45 4.03 6.34 2.55
CA ALA A 45 4.48 5.11 1.90
C ALA A 45 3.85 3.86 2.52
N TYR A 46 3.74 3.83 3.86
CA TYR A 46 3.05 2.75 4.55
C TYR A 46 1.58 2.67 4.13
N LEU A 47 0.83 3.78 4.24
CA LEU A 47 -0.60 3.82 3.92
C LEU A 47 -0.87 3.45 2.45
N MET A 48 -0.01 3.89 1.53
CA MET A 48 -0.06 3.48 0.13
C MET A 48 0.14 1.97 -0.03
N PHE A 49 1.17 1.41 0.62
CA PHE A 49 1.45 -0.03 0.56
C PHE A 49 0.26 -0.87 1.04
N VAL A 50 -0.31 -0.55 2.22
CA VAL A 50 -1.47 -1.31 2.75
C VAL A 50 -2.69 -1.19 1.85
N SER A 51 -2.90 -0.03 1.23
CA SER A 51 -4.02 0.21 0.31
C SER A 51 -3.87 -0.57 -1.00
N VAL A 52 -2.66 -0.59 -1.58
CA VAL A 52 -2.35 -1.41 -2.77
C VAL A 52 -2.49 -2.90 -2.46
N ARG A 53 -1.96 -3.36 -1.32
CA ARG A 53 -2.12 -4.74 -0.84
C ARG A 53 -3.59 -5.12 -0.70
N ALA A 54 -4.41 -4.25 -0.09
CA ALA A 54 -5.83 -4.49 0.09
C ALA A 54 -6.59 -4.55 -1.25
N LEU A 55 -6.26 -3.67 -2.20
CA LEU A 55 -6.80 -3.71 -3.56
C LEU A 55 -6.47 -5.04 -4.25
N LEU A 56 -5.20 -5.47 -4.21
CA LEU A 56 -4.77 -6.72 -4.86
C LEU A 56 -5.48 -7.95 -4.27
N ARG A 57 -5.67 -7.98 -2.95
CA ARG A 57 -6.45 -9.03 -2.27
C ARG A 57 -7.91 -9.01 -2.70
N LYS A 58 -8.51 -7.82 -2.82
CA LYS A 58 -9.89 -7.64 -3.31
C LYS A 58 -10.06 -8.15 -4.75
N ASP A 59 -9.03 -7.99 -5.58
CA ASP A 59 -8.98 -8.51 -6.95
C ASP A 59 -8.68 -10.03 -7.03
N GLY A 60 -8.61 -10.72 -5.87
CA GLY A 60 -8.49 -12.18 -5.80
C GLY A 60 -7.06 -12.71 -5.60
N MET A 61 -6.08 -11.85 -5.37
CA MET A 61 -4.70 -12.27 -5.11
C MET A 61 -4.54 -12.81 -3.69
N ALA A 62 -3.83 -13.94 -3.55
CA ALA A 62 -3.54 -14.54 -2.24
C ALA A 62 -2.66 -13.62 -1.37
N SER A 63 -2.72 -13.80 -0.05
CA SER A 63 -2.05 -12.89 0.91
C SER A 63 -0.56 -12.71 0.62
N CYS A 64 0.22 -13.79 0.52
CA CYS A 64 1.67 -13.69 0.29
C CYS A 64 2.02 -13.05 -1.06
N ASP A 65 1.24 -13.35 -2.10
CA ASP A 65 1.45 -12.79 -3.43
C ASP A 65 1.11 -11.30 -3.47
N SER A 66 0.04 -10.90 -2.77
CA SER A 66 -0.37 -9.50 -2.67
C SER A 66 0.66 -8.63 -1.96
N ASP A 67 1.32 -9.17 -0.93
CA ASP A 67 2.35 -8.45 -0.18
C ASP A 67 3.60 -8.25 -1.06
N ARG A 68 3.99 -9.30 -1.78
CA ARG A 68 5.12 -9.27 -2.70
C ARG A 68 4.89 -8.30 -3.87
N GLU A 69 3.71 -8.34 -4.50
CA GLU A 69 3.41 -7.48 -5.64
C GLU A 69 3.25 -6.02 -5.19
N ALA A 70 2.61 -5.76 -4.04
CA ALA A 70 2.55 -4.42 -3.46
C ALA A 70 3.96 -3.85 -3.21
N GLY A 71 4.89 -4.66 -2.67
CA GLY A 71 6.27 -4.25 -2.48
C GLY A 71 6.99 -3.89 -3.79
N GLN A 72 6.77 -4.66 -4.86
CA GLN A 72 7.32 -4.36 -6.18
C GLN A 72 6.76 -3.05 -6.76
N ILE A 73 5.45 -2.82 -6.62
CA ILE A 73 4.81 -1.57 -7.05
C ILE A 73 5.42 -0.39 -6.30
N MET A 74 5.57 -0.48 -4.98
CA MET A 74 6.18 0.57 -4.16
C MET A 74 7.63 0.86 -4.59
N ALA A 75 8.43 -0.17 -4.86
CA ALA A 75 9.80 0.00 -5.35
C ALA A 75 9.85 0.73 -6.71
N LEU A 76 8.91 0.45 -7.61
CA LEU A 76 8.81 1.09 -8.92
C LEU A 76 8.26 2.53 -8.88
N LEU A 77 7.59 2.92 -7.79
CA LEU A 77 7.15 4.30 -7.56
C LEU A 77 8.30 5.18 -7.06
N ASN A 78 9.27 4.60 -6.35
CA ASN A 78 10.44 5.30 -5.80
C ASN A 78 11.68 5.23 -6.71
N ALA A 79 11.55 4.67 -7.91
CA ALA A 79 12.63 4.50 -8.90
C ALA A 79 12.80 5.71 -9.83
#